data_AF-A0A1Q3SRL8-F1
#
_entry.id   AF-A0A1Q3SRL8-F1
#
_cell.length_a   1.000
_cell.length_b   1.000
_cell.length_c   1.000
_cell.angle_alpha   90.00
_cell.angle_beta   90.00
_cell.angle_gamma   90.00
#
_symmetry.space_group_name_H-M   'P 1'
#
loop_
_entity.id
_entity.type
_entity.pdbx_description
1 polymer ?
#
loop_
_entity_poly.entity_id
_entity_poly.type
_entity_poly.pdbx_seq_one_letter_code
_entity_poly.pdbx_strand_id
1 'polypeptide(L)'
;MTQLEPKLYDEKYFAGQISKSDEKAAIQYGNLLKFGKVSAATHPRLLDAGCGAGPSLPYLQKQGFRVIGSDFIYFPLLEAQKRAPSVPLLNCNLDQGLPFASESLDVILASEVIEHLSKDKLFLAEAWRALAPGGVLLLTTPNLWDIRRPLARLTGQTWSGYRDPTHINLLTPRRLAGLLKEAGFSQVHWKTGIKPAYQRSIKKLGLRLALPYPPVIGNGLMAAAVK
;
A
#
# COMPACT_ATOMS: atom_id res chain seq x y z
N MET A 1 13.22 -13.66 14.62
CA MET A 1 11.80 -14.03 14.45
C MET A 1 10.96 -12.92 15.08
N THR A 2 10.31 -12.10 14.27
CA THR A 2 9.17 -11.30 14.71
C THR A 2 8.02 -11.75 13.81
N GLN A 3 7.31 -12.79 14.27
CA GLN A 3 6.06 -13.19 13.67
C GLN A 3 5.07 -12.03 13.86
N LEU A 4 4.26 -11.73 12.85
CA LEU A 4 3.09 -10.85 12.99
C LEU A 4 2.29 -11.31 14.21
N GLU A 5 2.22 -10.49 15.27
CA GLU A 5 1.45 -10.83 16.47
C GLU A 5 -0.04 -10.60 16.17
N PRO A 6 -0.87 -11.65 16.00
CA PRO A 6 -2.26 -11.47 15.56
C PRO A 6 -3.10 -10.65 16.56
N LYS A 7 -2.65 -10.56 17.82
CA LYS A 7 -3.30 -9.77 18.88
C LYS A 7 -3.30 -8.26 18.60
N LEU A 8 -2.39 -7.75 17.78
CA LEU A 8 -2.34 -6.32 17.42
C LEU A 8 -3.34 -5.97 16.31
N TYR A 9 -3.87 -6.97 15.60
CA TYR A 9 -4.77 -6.82 14.45
C TYR A 9 -6.22 -7.10 14.85
N ASP A 10 -6.75 -6.27 15.76
CA ASP A 10 -8.11 -6.36 16.27
C ASP A 10 -9.12 -5.52 15.46
N GLU A 11 -10.39 -5.52 15.88
CA GLU A 11 -11.43 -4.73 15.22
C GLU A 11 -11.12 -3.23 15.22
N LYS A 12 -10.46 -2.73 16.28
CA LYS A 12 -10.09 -1.31 16.42
C LYS A 12 -9.03 -0.93 15.40
N TYR A 13 -8.08 -1.81 15.12
CA TYR A 13 -7.09 -1.63 14.05
C TYR A 13 -7.78 -1.44 12.69
N PHE A 14 -8.76 -2.29 12.38
CA PHE A 14 -9.46 -2.26 11.09
C PHE A 14 -10.62 -1.25 11.02
N ALA A 15 -11.02 -0.61 12.12
CA ALA A 15 -12.15 0.32 12.17
C ALA A 15 -12.06 1.44 11.11
N GLY A 16 -10.86 1.96 10.85
CA GLY A 16 -10.62 2.96 9.81
C GLY A 16 -10.82 2.45 8.38
N GLN A 17 -10.58 1.16 8.14
CA GLN A 17 -10.84 0.51 6.85
C GLN A 17 -12.31 0.14 6.70
N ILE A 18 -12.95 -0.34 7.76
CA ILE A 18 -14.38 -0.67 7.81
C ILE A 18 -15.24 0.59 7.60
N SER A 19 -14.84 1.72 8.18
CA SER A 19 -15.56 3.00 8.01
C SER A 19 -15.16 3.81 6.77
N LYS A 20 -14.22 3.33 5.94
CA LYS A 20 -13.76 4.07 4.76
C LYS A 20 -14.88 4.12 3.71
N SER A 21 -15.28 5.32 3.32
CA SER A 21 -16.28 5.52 2.27
C SER A 21 -15.73 5.20 0.87
N ASP A 22 -16.63 4.80 -0.03
CA ASP A 22 -16.32 4.50 -1.42
C ASP A 22 -15.63 5.66 -2.14
N GLU A 23 -16.03 6.91 -1.84
CA GLU A 23 -15.40 8.11 -2.41
C GLU A 23 -13.92 8.21 -2.01
N LYS A 24 -13.60 7.98 -0.73
CA LYS A 24 -12.21 8.02 -0.24
C LYS A 24 -11.39 6.88 -0.84
N ALA A 25 -11.97 5.69 -0.94
CA ALA A 25 -11.35 4.56 -1.61
C ALA A 25 -11.06 4.88 -3.09
N ALA A 26 -12.06 5.40 -3.82
CA ALA A 26 -11.91 5.76 -5.22
C ALA A 26 -10.82 6.80 -5.46
N ILE A 27 -10.71 7.82 -4.58
CA ILE A 27 -9.62 8.79 -4.65
C ILE A 27 -8.27 8.12 -4.39
N GLN A 28 -8.15 7.31 -3.34
CA GLN A 28 -6.89 6.65 -2.99
C GLN A 28 -6.42 5.71 -4.09
N TYR A 29 -7.23 4.73 -4.45
CA TYR A 29 -6.86 3.67 -5.38
C TYR A 29 -6.88 4.16 -6.83
N GLY A 30 -7.76 5.10 -7.18
CA GLY A 30 -7.73 5.74 -8.51
C GLY A 30 -6.46 6.56 -8.74
N ASN A 31 -5.94 7.23 -7.71
CA ASN A 31 -4.65 7.90 -7.80
C ASN A 31 -3.50 6.89 -7.97
N LEU A 32 -3.57 5.74 -7.31
CA LEU A 32 -2.56 4.69 -7.41
C LEU A 32 -2.55 4.05 -8.81
N LEU A 33 -3.72 3.71 -9.37
CA LEU A 33 -3.85 3.21 -10.74
C LEU A 33 -3.34 4.23 -11.77
N LYS A 34 -3.72 5.50 -11.64
CA LYS A 34 -3.23 6.58 -12.51
C LYS A 34 -1.71 6.75 -12.42
N PHE A 35 -1.15 6.72 -11.22
CA PHE A 35 0.30 6.82 -11.02
C PHE A 35 1.04 5.66 -11.69
N GLY A 36 0.52 4.44 -11.55
CA GLY A 36 1.06 3.24 -12.19
C GLY A 36 0.75 3.11 -13.68
N LYS A 37 -0.01 4.04 -14.27
CA LYS A 37 -0.54 3.95 -15.65
C LYS A 37 -1.29 2.65 -15.93
N VAL A 38 -1.95 2.09 -14.91
CA VAL A 38 -2.70 0.84 -15.00
C VAL A 38 -4.14 1.16 -15.40
N SER A 39 -4.64 0.48 -16.43
CA SER A 39 -6.03 0.56 -16.88
C SER A 39 -6.66 -0.83 -16.93
N ALA A 40 -7.99 -0.90 -16.92
CA ALA A 40 -8.73 -2.15 -16.96
C ALA A 40 -9.17 -2.57 -18.38
N ALA A 41 -8.49 -2.07 -19.43
CA ALA A 41 -8.94 -2.21 -20.82
C ALA A 41 -9.20 -3.65 -21.27
N THR A 42 -8.49 -4.63 -20.69
CA THR A 42 -8.60 -6.07 -21.01
C THR A 42 -9.16 -6.90 -19.85
N HIS A 43 -9.81 -6.27 -18.86
CA HIS A 43 -10.19 -6.91 -17.59
C HIS A 43 -9.03 -7.65 -16.89
N PRO A 44 -7.88 -6.99 -16.68
CA PRO A 44 -6.69 -7.61 -16.12
C PRO A 44 -6.95 -8.21 -14.74
N ARG A 45 -6.25 -9.30 -14.46
CA ARG A 45 -6.25 -10.02 -13.19
C ARG A 45 -5.44 -9.22 -12.17
N LEU A 46 -6.12 -8.73 -11.15
CA LEU A 46 -5.54 -7.89 -10.11
C LEU A 46 -5.62 -8.58 -8.75
N LEU A 47 -4.48 -8.75 -8.10
CA LEU A 47 -4.42 -9.14 -6.69
C LEU A 47 -4.30 -7.89 -5.81
N ASP A 48 -5.20 -7.72 -4.86
CA ASP A 48 -5.00 -6.84 -3.72
C ASP A 48 -4.41 -7.64 -2.55
N ALA A 49 -3.09 -7.55 -2.42
CA ALA A 49 -2.29 -8.26 -1.43
C ALA A 49 -2.27 -7.46 -0.13
N GLY A 50 -2.92 -7.98 0.92
CA GLY A 50 -3.18 -7.25 2.17
C GLY A 50 -4.43 -6.36 2.09
N CYS A 51 -5.53 -6.90 1.56
CA CYS A 51 -6.74 -6.12 1.30
C CYS A 51 -7.50 -5.68 2.56
N GLY A 52 -7.17 -6.24 3.74
CA GLY A 52 -7.84 -5.96 5.00
C GLY A 52 -9.36 -6.06 4.88
N ALA A 53 -10.08 -5.02 5.33
CA ALA A 53 -11.54 -4.94 5.26
C ALA A 53 -12.09 -4.59 3.85
N GLY A 54 -11.27 -4.81 2.82
CA GLY A 54 -11.63 -4.67 1.40
C GLY A 54 -12.07 -3.29 0.90
N PRO A 55 -11.58 -2.14 1.43
CA PRO A 55 -12.05 -0.82 0.96
C PRO A 55 -11.78 -0.55 -0.52
N SER A 56 -10.77 -1.18 -1.09
CA SER A 56 -10.37 -1.13 -2.51
C SER A 56 -11.27 -1.94 -3.43
N LEU A 57 -11.79 -3.07 -2.93
CA LEU A 57 -12.33 -4.14 -3.79
C LEU A 57 -13.50 -3.69 -4.64
N PRO A 58 -14.54 -2.99 -4.11
CA PRO A 58 -15.64 -2.51 -4.94
C PRO A 58 -15.19 -1.52 -6.01
N TYR A 59 -14.25 -0.63 -5.66
CA TYR A 59 -13.74 0.36 -6.59
C TYR A 59 -12.97 -0.30 -7.75
N LEU A 60 -12.06 -1.23 -7.45
CA LEU A 60 -11.28 -1.95 -8.44
C LEU A 60 -12.18 -2.80 -9.34
N GLN A 61 -13.16 -3.50 -8.76
CA GLN A 61 -14.14 -4.25 -9.55
C GLN A 61 -14.94 -3.33 -10.49
N LYS A 62 -15.40 -2.17 -9.99
CA LYS A 62 -16.11 -1.16 -10.80
C LYS A 62 -15.24 -0.56 -11.91
N GLN A 63 -13.92 -0.50 -11.73
CA GLN A 63 -13.02 -0.08 -12.81
C GLN A 63 -12.89 -1.14 -13.91
N GLY A 64 -13.32 -2.39 -13.69
CA GLY A 64 -13.29 -3.48 -14.67
C GLY A 64 -12.21 -4.54 -14.43
N PHE A 65 -11.49 -4.50 -13.31
CA PHE A 65 -10.49 -5.52 -12.98
C PHE A 65 -11.14 -6.85 -12.57
N ARG A 66 -10.48 -7.97 -12.88
CA ARG A 66 -10.76 -9.27 -12.27
C ARG A 66 -10.02 -9.34 -10.94
N VAL A 67 -10.66 -8.83 -9.90
CA VAL A 67 -10.04 -8.63 -8.58
C VAL A 67 -10.04 -9.92 -7.77
N ILE A 68 -8.94 -10.16 -7.08
CA ILE A 68 -8.82 -11.15 -5.99
C ILE A 68 -8.27 -10.38 -4.78
N GLY A 69 -8.91 -10.51 -3.61
CA GLY A 69 -8.40 -9.97 -2.36
C GLY A 69 -7.64 -11.04 -1.58
N SER A 70 -6.58 -10.65 -0.85
CA SER A 70 -5.95 -11.55 0.10
C SER A 70 -5.51 -10.84 1.37
N ASP A 71 -5.62 -11.50 2.52
CA ASP A 71 -5.10 -11.00 3.78
C ASP A 71 -4.74 -12.16 4.73
N PHE A 72 -3.78 -11.93 5.63
CA PHE A 72 -3.39 -12.92 6.63
C PHE A 72 -4.39 -12.98 7.79
N ILE A 73 -5.01 -11.86 8.13
CA ILE A 73 -5.95 -11.78 9.25
C ILE A 73 -7.35 -12.14 8.74
N TYR A 74 -7.96 -13.14 9.38
CA TYR A 74 -9.25 -13.68 8.94
C TYR A 74 -10.43 -12.73 9.19
N PHE A 75 -10.48 -12.07 10.35
CA PHE A 75 -11.58 -11.18 10.72
C PHE A 75 -11.91 -10.10 9.67
N PRO A 76 -10.96 -9.27 9.19
CA PRO A 76 -11.28 -8.22 8.23
C PRO A 76 -11.73 -8.78 6.88
N LEU A 77 -11.37 -10.02 6.52
CA LEU A 77 -11.89 -10.67 5.31
C LEU A 77 -13.40 -10.90 5.38
N LEU A 78 -13.98 -11.08 6.56
CA LEU A 78 -15.44 -11.17 6.71
C LEU A 78 -16.12 -9.84 6.35
N GLU A 79 -15.53 -8.72 6.74
CA GLU A 79 -16.00 -7.38 6.36
C GLU A 79 -15.76 -7.10 4.87
N ALA A 80 -14.62 -7.53 4.33
CA ALA A 80 -14.34 -7.45 2.89
C ALA A 80 -15.37 -8.24 2.07
N GLN A 81 -15.78 -9.43 2.53
CA GLN A 81 -16.77 -10.28 1.87
C GLN A 81 -18.15 -9.62 1.84
N LYS A 82 -18.57 -8.97 2.95
CA LYS A 82 -19.82 -8.19 2.99
C LYS A 82 -19.77 -7.02 2.03
N ARG A 83 -18.63 -6.35 1.94
CA ARG A 83 -18.40 -5.16 1.10
C ARG A 83 -18.33 -5.48 -0.40
N ALA A 84 -17.73 -6.61 -0.77
CA ALA A 84 -17.56 -7.03 -2.16
C ALA A 84 -17.89 -8.53 -2.34
N PRO A 85 -19.18 -8.93 -2.29
CA PRO A 85 -19.58 -10.34 -2.23
C PRO A 85 -19.16 -11.21 -3.42
N SER A 86 -18.87 -10.59 -4.56
CA SER A 86 -18.47 -11.28 -5.80
C SER A 86 -16.96 -11.33 -6.01
N VAL A 87 -16.16 -10.73 -5.12
CA VAL A 87 -14.69 -10.76 -5.21
C VAL A 87 -14.18 -11.98 -4.44
N PRO A 88 -13.42 -12.89 -5.07
CA PRO A 88 -12.76 -13.99 -4.36
C PRO A 88 -11.77 -13.46 -3.32
N LEU A 89 -11.82 -14.03 -2.11
CA LEU A 89 -10.93 -13.69 -1.01
C LEU A 89 -10.07 -14.90 -0.61
N LEU A 90 -8.79 -14.65 -0.37
CA LEU A 90 -7.83 -15.67 0.07
C LEU A 90 -7.24 -15.31 1.43
N ASN A 91 -7.28 -16.26 2.37
CA ASN A 91 -6.48 -16.12 3.58
C ASN A 91 -5.04 -16.54 3.28
N CYS A 92 -4.12 -15.58 3.25
CA CYS A 92 -2.76 -15.78 2.77
C CYS A 92 -1.75 -15.02 3.62
N ASN A 93 -0.67 -15.71 4.02
CA ASN A 93 0.47 -15.08 4.67
C ASN A 93 1.53 -14.70 3.63
N LEU A 94 1.68 -13.41 3.36
CA LEU A 94 2.65 -12.90 2.38
C LEU A 94 4.12 -13.18 2.77
N ASP A 95 4.42 -13.41 4.06
CA ASP A 95 5.74 -13.87 4.52
C ASP A 95 6.02 -15.36 4.21
N GLN A 96 5.06 -16.07 3.61
CA GLN A 96 5.18 -17.44 3.13
C GLN A 96 5.10 -17.53 1.59
N GLY A 97 4.96 -16.40 0.91
CA GLY A 97 4.86 -16.31 -0.55
C GLY A 97 3.44 -16.17 -1.08
N LEU A 98 3.30 -16.19 -2.40
CA LEU A 98 2.01 -15.95 -3.08
C LEU A 98 1.45 -17.25 -3.65
N PRO A 99 0.18 -17.62 -3.35
CA PRO A 99 -0.46 -18.85 -3.83
C PRO A 99 -0.95 -18.72 -5.28
N PHE A 100 -0.10 -18.15 -6.15
CA PHE A 100 -0.39 -17.88 -7.56
C PHE A 100 0.69 -18.54 -8.42
N ALA A 101 0.28 -19.09 -9.56
CA ALA A 101 1.21 -19.56 -10.56
C ALA A 101 2.08 -18.41 -11.09
N SER A 102 3.25 -18.74 -11.63
CA SER A 102 4.08 -17.74 -12.29
C SER A 102 3.31 -17.11 -13.45
N GLU A 103 3.50 -15.82 -13.66
CA GLU A 103 2.93 -15.09 -14.81
C GLU A 103 1.40 -15.19 -14.94
N SER A 104 0.70 -15.23 -13.80
CA SER A 104 -0.76 -15.42 -13.75
C SER A 104 -1.54 -14.17 -13.31
N LEU A 105 -0.85 -13.07 -13.01
CA LEU A 105 -1.42 -11.79 -12.60
C LEU A 105 -0.93 -10.67 -13.50
N ASP A 106 -1.79 -9.72 -13.83
CA ASP A 106 -1.41 -8.53 -14.59
C ASP A 106 -1.02 -7.37 -13.66
N VAL A 107 -1.64 -7.33 -12.47
CA VAL A 107 -1.44 -6.26 -11.48
C VAL A 107 -1.41 -6.86 -10.08
N ILE A 108 -0.45 -6.41 -9.27
CA ILE A 108 -0.46 -6.64 -7.82
C ILE A 108 -0.51 -5.28 -7.14
N LEU A 109 -1.45 -5.11 -6.23
CA LEU A 109 -1.60 -3.92 -5.40
C LEU A 109 -1.26 -4.32 -3.95
N ALA A 110 -0.38 -3.55 -3.31
CA ALA A 110 0.02 -3.75 -1.91
C ALA A 110 0.05 -2.40 -1.18
N SER A 111 -1.09 -1.98 -0.65
CA SER A 111 -1.28 -0.64 -0.07
C SER A 111 -1.13 -0.66 1.45
N GLU A 112 -0.03 -0.09 1.97
CA GLU A 112 0.32 -0.09 3.41
C GLU A 112 0.48 -1.53 3.95
N VAL A 113 1.41 -2.29 3.35
CA VAL A 113 1.57 -3.74 3.57
C VAL A 113 3.03 -4.10 3.82
N ILE A 114 3.93 -3.65 2.95
CA ILE A 114 5.34 -4.06 2.95
C ILE A 114 6.07 -3.74 4.27
N GLU A 115 5.65 -2.68 4.96
CA GLU A 115 6.18 -2.26 6.26
C GLU A 115 5.83 -3.19 7.42
N HIS A 116 4.85 -4.08 7.22
CA HIS A 116 4.44 -5.10 8.19
C HIS A 116 5.10 -6.45 7.92
N LEU A 117 5.74 -6.63 6.76
CA LEU A 117 6.32 -7.92 6.36
C LEU A 117 7.71 -8.12 6.95
N SER A 118 7.92 -9.29 7.56
CA SER A 118 9.24 -9.68 8.06
C SER A 118 10.16 -10.20 6.94
N LYS A 119 9.56 -10.65 5.83
CA LYS A 119 10.25 -11.14 4.63
C LYS A 119 9.85 -10.33 3.39
N ASP A 120 9.99 -9.01 3.46
CA ASP A 120 9.75 -8.08 2.35
C ASP A 120 10.38 -8.51 1.02
N LYS A 121 11.62 -8.99 1.03
CA LYS A 121 12.33 -9.50 -0.14
C LYS A 121 11.66 -10.73 -0.77
N LEU A 122 11.15 -11.65 0.06
CA LEU A 122 10.43 -12.82 -0.42
C LEU A 122 9.13 -12.40 -1.10
N PHE A 123 8.37 -11.52 -0.45
CA PHE A 123 7.13 -10.99 -1.03
C PHE A 123 7.38 -10.31 -2.37
N LEU A 124 8.41 -9.47 -2.49
CA LEU A 124 8.74 -8.81 -3.75
C LEU A 124 9.18 -9.80 -4.84
N ALA A 125 9.96 -10.82 -4.50
CA ALA A 125 10.34 -11.87 -5.44
C ALA A 125 9.14 -12.69 -5.92
N GLU A 126 8.21 -13.02 -5.02
CA GLU A 126 6.97 -13.73 -5.33
C GLU A 126 6.01 -12.88 -6.15
N ALA A 127 5.92 -11.58 -5.88
CA ALA A 127 5.16 -10.63 -6.68
C ALA A 127 5.72 -10.56 -8.12
N TRP A 128 7.05 -10.47 -8.26
CA TRP A 128 7.71 -10.51 -9.57
C TRP A 128 7.45 -11.85 -10.28
N ARG A 129 7.54 -12.97 -9.58
CA ARG A 129 7.27 -14.30 -10.16
C ARG A 129 5.83 -14.40 -10.67
N ALA A 130 4.85 -14.00 -9.86
CA ALA A 130 3.41 -14.14 -10.14
C ALA A 130 2.90 -13.18 -11.23
N LEU A 131 3.54 -12.01 -11.40
CA LEU A 131 3.19 -11.07 -12.47
C LEU A 131 3.56 -11.63 -13.85
N ALA A 132 2.71 -11.42 -14.85
CA ALA A 132 3.00 -11.66 -16.25
C ALA A 132 4.05 -10.65 -16.77
N PRO A 133 4.77 -10.93 -17.88
CA PRO A 133 5.66 -9.95 -18.49
C PRO A 133 4.92 -8.64 -18.79
N GLY A 134 5.48 -7.50 -18.37
CA GLY A 134 4.80 -6.19 -18.47
C GLY A 134 3.76 -5.92 -17.38
N GLY A 135 3.52 -6.88 -16.47
CA GLY A 135 2.66 -6.73 -15.32
C GLY A 135 3.22 -5.72 -14.30
N VAL A 136 2.33 -5.10 -13.52
CA VAL A 136 2.68 -3.96 -12.66
C VAL A 136 2.45 -4.25 -11.19
N LEU A 137 3.48 -4.02 -10.36
CA LEU A 137 3.35 -3.92 -8.92
C LEU A 137 3.11 -2.47 -8.52
N LEU A 138 2.00 -2.21 -7.81
CA LEU A 138 1.66 -0.94 -7.20
C LEU A 138 1.71 -1.09 -5.68
N LEU A 139 2.43 -0.21 -5.00
CA LEU A 139 2.54 -0.29 -3.55
C LEU A 139 2.54 1.07 -2.87
N THR A 140 2.06 1.10 -1.63
CA THR A 140 2.23 2.25 -0.74
C THR A 140 2.77 1.81 0.61
N THR A 141 3.49 2.70 1.28
CA THR A 141 4.06 2.47 2.60
C THR A 141 4.36 3.81 3.29
N PRO A 142 4.47 3.87 4.63
CA PRO A 142 4.99 5.03 5.32
C PRO A 142 6.41 5.38 4.87
N ASN A 143 6.69 6.69 4.82
CA ASN A 143 7.92 7.22 4.28
C ASN A 143 8.89 7.69 5.39
N LEU A 144 10.02 7.01 5.57
CA LEU A 144 11.04 7.41 6.54
C LEU A 144 11.68 8.78 6.26
N TRP A 145 11.62 9.29 5.03
CA TRP A 145 12.10 10.63 4.70
C TRP A 145 11.10 11.74 5.04
N ASP A 146 9.93 11.44 5.63
CA ASP A 146 8.95 12.46 6.03
C ASP A 146 9.59 13.54 6.90
N ILE A 147 9.57 14.79 6.43
CA ILE A 147 10.16 15.93 7.13
C ILE A 147 9.56 16.17 8.52
N ARG A 148 8.34 15.67 8.76
CA ARG A 148 7.69 15.75 10.08
C ARG A 148 8.27 14.76 11.07
N ARG A 149 9.01 13.75 10.62
CA ARG A 149 9.64 12.77 11.51
C ARG A 149 10.67 13.44 12.45
N PRO A 150 11.67 14.20 11.97
CA PRO A 150 12.56 14.95 12.86
C PRO A 150 11.80 16.06 13.61
N LEU A 151 10.82 16.72 13.00
CA LEU A 151 10.05 17.78 13.67
C LEU A 151 9.24 17.25 14.86
N ALA A 152 8.64 16.06 14.75
CA ALA A 152 7.89 15.43 15.82
C ALA A 152 8.77 15.19 17.05
N ARG A 153 10.04 14.79 16.84
CA ARG A 153 11.02 14.67 17.93
C ARG A 153 11.29 15.99 18.63
N LEU A 154 11.36 17.10 17.88
CA LEU A 154 11.59 18.43 18.46
C LEU A 154 10.39 18.97 19.23
N THR A 155 9.16 18.57 18.85
CA THR A 155 7.92 19.03 19.48
C THR A 155 7.39 18.07 20.55
N GLY A 156 8.13 17.01 20.89
CA GLY A 156 7.70 15.98 21.83
C GLY A 156 6.53 15.11 21.33
N GLN A 157 6.23 15.16 20.03
CA GLN A 157 5.16 14.37 19.41
C GLN A 157 5.69 13.07 18.81
N THR A 158 4.82 12.06 18.71
CA THR A 158 5.13 10.83 17.96
C THR A 158 4.75 10.99 16.48
N TRP A 159 5.74 10.80 15.60
CA TRP A 159 5.53 10.78 14.14
C TRP A 159 4.55 9.67 13.74
N SER A 160 3.67 9.93 12.76
CA SER A 160 2.58 9.03 12.40
C SER A 160 3.02 7.62 12.01
N GLY A 161 4.15 7.48 11.31
CA GLY A 161 4.69 6.16 10.95
C GLY A 161 5.19 5.35 12.15
N TYR A 162 5.37 5.95 13.33
CA TYR A 162 5.76 5.26 14.58
C TYR A 162 4.59 4.99 15.52
N ARG A 163 3.38 5.45 15.18
CA ARG A 163 2.20 5.25 16.03
C ARG A 163 1.62 3.84 15.91
N ASP A 164 1.92 3.17 14.82
CA ASP A 164 1.50 1.80 14.59
C ASP A 164 2.61 0.84 15.04
N PRO A 165 2.40 0.04 16.10
CA PRO A 165 3.39 -0.89 16.60
C PRO A 165 3.64 -2.06 15.63
N THR A 166 2.77 -2.25 14.64
CA THR A 166 2.90 -3.32 13.65
C THR A 166 3.83 -2.95 12.48
N HIS A 167 4.30 -1.69 12.40
CA HIS A 167 5.31 -1.27 11.43
C HIS A 167 6.70 -1.76 11.85
N ILE A 168 7.13 -2.89 11.32
CA ILE A 168 8.43 -3.50 11.63
C ILE A 168 9.52 -3.17 10.60
N ASN A 169 9.14 -2.71 9.41
CA ASN A 169 10.05 -2.47 8.29
C ASN A 169 9.75 -1.15 7.55
N LEU A 170 9.98 -0.02 8.21
CA LEU A 170 9.78 1.28 7.60
C LEU A 170 10.86 1.58 6.55
N LEU A 171 10.44 2.06 5.38
CA LEU A 171 11.33 2.23 4.22
C LEU A 171 11.58 3.69 3.85
N THR A 172 12.76 3.95 3.30
CA THR A 172 13.04 5.17 2.54
C THR A 172 12.72 4.93 1.05
N PRO A 173 12.44 5.98 0.25
CA PRO A 173 12.23 5.83 -1.19
C PRO A 173 13.41 5.16 -1.88
N ARG A 174 14.64 5.49 -1.48
CA ARG A 174 15.86 4.88 -2.00
C ARG A 174 15.94 3.38 -1.66
N ARG A 175 15.62 3.00 -0.42
CA ARG A 175 15.65 1.57 -0.01
C ARG A 175 14.58 0.77 -0.74
N LEU A 176 13.36 1.30 -0.82
CA LEU A 176 12.26 0.66 -1.55
C LEU A 176 12.61 0.46 -3.03
N ALA A 177 13.13 1.49 -3.70
CA ALA A 177 13.54 1.37 -5.10
C ALA A 177 14.68 0.37 -5.30
N GLY A 178 15.61 0.27 -4.34
CA GLY A 178 16.67 -0.74 -4.34
C GLY A 178 16.11 -2.16 -4.24
N LEU A 179 15.21 -2.40 -3.27
CA LEU A 179 14.54 -3.69 -3.08
C LEU A 179 13.76 -4.14 -4.31
N LEU A 180 13.03 -3.22 -4.97
CA LEU A 180 12.30 -3.53 -6.20
C LEU A 180 13.24 -3.95 -7.33
N LYS A 181 14.37 -3.26 -7.50
CA LYS A 181 15.39 -3.63 -8.49
C LYS A 181 16.08 -4.95 -8.16
N GLU A 182 16.41 -5.17 -6.88
CA GLU A 182 16.97 -6.44 -6.39
C GLU A 182 16.04 -7.63 -6.70
N ALA A 183 14.72 -7.42 -6.64
CA ALA A 183 13.70 -8.44 -6.98
C ALA A 183 13.48 -8.63 -8.49
N GLY A 184 14.16 -7.86 -9.35
CA GLY A 184 14.07 -7.99 -10.82
C GLY A 184 13.10 -7.04 -11.50
N PHE A 185 12.45 -6.12 -10.78
CA PHE A 185 11.56 -5.14 -11.41
C PHE A 185 12.33 -4.08 -12.20
N SER A 186 11.76 -3.69 -13.33
CA SER A 186 12.16 -2.58 -14.18
C SER A 186 11.23 -1.36 -14.01
N GLN A 187 11.58 -0.25 -14.64
CA GLN A 187 10.77 0.98 -14.66
C GLN A 187 10.24 1.41 -13.27
N VAL A 188 11.12 1.35 -12.27
CA VAL A 188 10.76 1.67 -10.88
C VAL A 188 10.54 3.18 -10.75
N HIS A 189 9.29 3.56 -10.51
CA HIS A 189 8.86 4.92 -10.24
C HIS A 189 8.34 5.03 -8.81
N TRP A 190 8.66 6.13 -8.13
CA TRP A 190 8.11 6.40 -6.80
C TRP A 190 7.79 7.88 -6.65
N LYS A 191 6.84 8.17 -5.75
CA LYS A 191 6.41 9.52 -5.39
C LYS A 191 6.12 9.57 -3.90
N THR A 192 6.43 10.71 -3.28
CA THR A 192 6.04 11.00 -1.90
C THR A 192 4.84 11.94 -1.88
N GLY A 193 3.94 11.79 -0.91
CA GLY A 193 2.73 12.60 -0.81
C GLY A 193 2.43 13.09 0.60
N ILE A 194 1.85 14.30 0.70
CA ILE A 194 1.24 14.81 1.94
C ILE A 194 -0.25 14.42 1.94
N LYS A 195 -0.77 13.92 3.06
CA LYS A 195 -2.23 13.75 3.23
C LYS A 195 -2.95 15.11 3.03
N PRO A 196 -4.03 15.20 2.23
CA PRO A 196 -4.72 16.46 1.89
C PRO A 196 -5.17 17.30 3.09
N ALA A 197 -5.52 16.65 4.21
CA ALA A 197 -5.93 17.34 5.45
C ALA A 197 -4.88 18.34 5.97
N TYR A 198 -3.58 18.05 5.76
CA TYR A 198 -2.50 18.93 6.19
C TYR A 198 -2.20 20.05 5.20
N GLN A 199 -2.47 19.87 3.90
CA GLN A 199 -2.35 20.94 2.90
C GLN A 199 -3.29 22.11 3.22
N ARG A 200 -4.48 21.83 3.77
CA ARG A 200 -5.41 22.86 4.24
C ARG A 200 -4.90 23.62 5.46
N SER A 201 -4.28 22.93 6.42
CA SER A 201 -3.71 23.56 7.62
C SER A 201 -2.49 24.43 7.32
N ILE A 202 -1.60 24.00 6.40
CA ILE A 202 -0.44 24.78 5.97
C ILE A 202 -0.88 26.04 5.21
N LYS A 203 -1.90 25.95 4.34
CA LYS A 203 -2.48 27.13 3.66
C LYS A 203 -3.12 28.11 4.64
N LYS A 204 -3.76 27.63 5.72
CA LYS A 204 -4.37 28.49 6.76
C LYS A 204 -3.35 29.24 7.60
N LEU A 205 -2.13 28.71 7.79
CA LEU A 205 -1.10 29.35 8.62
C LEU A 205 -0.31 30.46 7.91
N GLY A 206 -0.56 30.75 6.63
CA GLY A 206 0.13 31.82 5.89
C GLY A 206 1.65 31.61 5.68
N LEU A 207 2.22 30.50 6.18
CA LEU A 207 3.64 30.20 6.08
C LEU A 207 4.01 29.78 4.65
N ARG A 208 4.54 30.71 3.86
CA ARG A 208 5.39 30.40 2.70
C ARG A 208 6.78 29.98 3.21
N LEU A 209 6.91 28.75 3.68
CA LEU A 209 8.22 28.18 4.00
C LEU A 209 8.98 27.90 2.70
N ALA A 210 9.83 28.84 2.30
CA ALA A 210 10.89 28.64 1.32
C ALA A 210 12.02 27.81 1.97
N LEU A 211 11.77 26.52 2.18
CA LEU A 211 12.83 25.57 2.53
C LEU A 211 13.52 25.12 1.23
N PRO A 212 14.87 25.01 1.19
CA PRO A 212 15.63 24.58 0.00
C PRO A 212 15.45 23.09 -0.35
N TYR A 213 14.54 22.39 0.32
CA TYR A 213 14.18 21.00 0.01
C TYR A 213 13.03 20.98 -1.01
N PRO A 214 13.08 20.10 -2.03
CA PRO A 214 12.03 20.01 -3.04
C PRO A 214 10.67 19.80 -2.35
N PRO A 215 9.58 20.33 -2.93
CA PRO A 215 8.32 20.51 -2.23
C PRO A 215 7.79 19.19 -1.65
N VAL A 216 8.08 19.06 -0.36
CA VAL A 216 7.42 18.27 0.68
C VAL A 216 7.48 16.75 0.56
N ILE A 217 8.50 16.19 1.20
CA ILE A 217 8.55 14.79 1.57
C ILE A 217 7.48 14.52 2.64
N GLY A 218 6.34 13.95 2.24
CA GLY A 218 5.21 13.63 3.11
C GLY A 218 5.18 12.17 3.57
N ASN A 219 4.21 11.83 4.43
CA ASN A 219 4.13 10.54 5.17
C ASN A 219 3.91 9.33 4.26
N GLY A 220 3.29 9.51 3.09
CA GLY A 220 3.05 8.40 2.16
C GLY A 220 4.14 8.31 1.12
N LEU A 221 4.67 7.11 0.94
CA LEU A 221 5.50 6.71 -0.20
C LEU A 221 4.67 5.79 -1.09
N MET A 222 4.57 6.13 -2.36
CA MET A 222 3.93 5.33 -3.39
C MET A 222 4.99 4.88 -4.39
N ALA A 223 4.94 3.63 -4.83
CA ALA A 223 5.79 3.12 -5.90
C ALA A 223 5.02 2.27 -6.90
N ALA A 224 5.51 2.27 -8.14
CA ALA A 224 5.05 1.46 -9.25
C ALA A 224 6.28 0.86 -9.92
N ALA A 225 6.22 -0.43 -10.24
CA ALA A 225 7.32 -1.16 -10.84
C ALA A 225 6.79 -2.20 -11.83
N VAL A 226 7.50 -2.40 -12.94
CA VAL A 226 7.08 -3.27 -14.04
C VAL A 226 7.92 -4.53 -14.02
N LYS A 227 7.31 -5.70 -14.27
CA LYS A 227 8.06 -6.93 -14.56
C LYS A 227 8.70 -6.86 -15.94
#